data_AF-A0A454CSL2-F1
#
_entry.id   AF-A0A454CSL2-F1
#
_cell.length_a   1.000
_cell.length_b   1.000
_cell.length_c   1.000
_cell.angle_alpha   90.00
_cell.angle_beta   90.00
_cell.angle_gamma   90.00
#
_symmetry.space_group_name_H-M   'P 1'
#
loop_
_entity.id
_entity.type
_entity.pdbx_description
1 polymer ?
#
loop_
_entity_poly.entity_id
_entity_poly.type
_entity_poly.pdbx_seq_one_letter_code
_entity_poly.pdbx_strand_id
1 'polypeptide(L)' 'MSGFPTAHFCKRCNRETPHSEVLVRKPSSYDTDKSILGTLKLWAHTLINGGHYYDMDR' A
#
# COMPACT_ATOMS: atom_id res chain seq x y z
N MET A 1 3.55 3.50 -19.90
CA MET A 1 3.57 4.03 -18.52
C MET A 1 4.79 4.94 -18.40
N SER A 2 4.60 6.25 -18.49
CA SER A 2 5.67 7.25 -18.38
C SER A 2 5.83 7.62 -16.90
N GLY A 3 6.55 6.81 -16.14
CA GLY A 3 6.96 7.15 -14.77
C GLY A 3 8.23 8.00 -14.83
N PHE A 4 8.22 9.17 -14.21
CA PHE A 4 9.42 9.99 -14.02
C PHE A 4 10.37 9.24 -13.08
N PRO A 5 11.56 8.78 -13.52
CA PRO A 5 12.51 8.17 -12.61
C PRO A 5 13.23 9.31 -11.87
N THR A 6 12.62 9.78 -10.78
CA THR A 6 13.37 10.62 -9.84
C THR A 6 14.27 9.67 -9.07
N ALA A 7 15.53 9.53 -9.52
CA ALA A 7 16.53 8.75 -8.81
C ALA A 7 16.65 9.30 -7.39
N HIS A 8 16.32 8.49 -6.38
CA HIS A 8 16.55 8.83 -4.99
C HIS A 8 17.98 8.44 -4.61
N PHE A 9 18.65 9.25 -3.81
CA PHE A 9 20.00 8.97 -3.35
C PHE A 9 20.05 8.91 -1.83
N CYS A 10 20.75 7.92 -1.28
CA CYS A 10 20.99 7.87 0.15
C CYS A 10 21.90 9.04 0.56
N LYS A 11 21.44 9.90 1.48
CA LYS A 11 22.18 11.08 1.95
C LYS A 11 23.55 10.75 2.57
N ARG A 12 23.76 9.52 3.03
CA ARG A 12 24.99 9.09 3.70
C ARG A 12 26.04 8.54 2.73
N CYS A 13 25.63 7.75 1.74
CA CYS A 13 26.56 7.06 0.83
C CYS A 13 26.47 7.55 -0.63
N ASN A 14 25.56 8.48 -0.92
CA ASN A 14 25.30 9.04 -2.25
C ASN A 14 25.11 7.98 -3.35
N ARG A 15 24.60 6.82 -2.97
CA ARG A 15 24.23 5.74 -3.89
C ARG A 15 22.77 5.84 -4.23
N GLU A 16 22.45 5.51 -5.47
CA GLU A 16 21.07 5.37 -5.93
C GLU A 16 20.35 4.36 -5.05
N THR A 17 19.23 4.79 -4.48
CA THR A 17 18.29 3.95 -3.76
C THR A 17 17.15 3.63 -4.71
N PRO A 18 16.75 2.36 -4.85
CA PRO A 18 15.62 2.02 -5.69
C PRO A 18 14.39 2.79 -5.21
N HIS A 19 13.80 3.59 -6.10
CA HIS A 19 12.48 4.14 -5.85
C HIS A 19 11.48 2.99 -5.97
N SER A 20 10.95 2.51 -4.86
CA SER A 20 9.84 1.56 -4.87
C SER A 20 8.60 2.27 -4.38
N GLU A 21 7.68 2.59 -5.29
CA GLU A 21 6.32 2.93 -4.91
C GLU A 21 5.51 1.63 -4.93
N VAL A 22 5.06 1.15 -3.78
CA VAL A 22 4.24 -0.07 -3.69
C VAL A 22 2.89 0.28 -3.10
N LEU A 23 1.82 -0.22 -3.72
CA LEU A 23 0.47 -0.13 -3.16
C LEU A 23 0.38 -1.03 -1.94
N VAL A 24 0.31 -0.44 -0.74
CA VAL A 24 0.16 -1.15 0.52
C VAL A 24 -1.25 -0.94 1.04
N ARG A 25 -1.90 -2.02 1.47
CA ARG A 25 -3.27 -1.96 1.95
C ARG A 25 -3.37 -1.21 3.28
N LYS A 26 -4.33 -0.30 3.40
CA LYS A 26 -4.66 0.37 4.66
C LYS A 26 -5.05 -0.63 5.75
N PRO A 27 -4.68 -0.36 7.01
CA PRO A 27 -5.16 -1.14 8.13
C PRO A 27 -6.69 -1.00 8.23
N SER A 28 -7.35 -2.09 8.58
CA SER A 28 -8.80 -2.18 8.76
C SER A 28 -9.09 -2.74 10.15
N SER A 29 -10.20 -2.29 10.76
CA SER A 29 -10.67 -2.89 12.01
C SER A 29 -10.99 -4.38 11.88
N TYR A 30 -11.22 -4.86 10.65
CA TYR A 30 -11.47 -6.27 10.36
C TYR A 30 -10.17 -7.12 10.25
N ASP A 31 -8.98 -6.53 10.30
CA ASP A 31 -7.72 -7.28 10.26
C ASP A 31 -7.47 -8.16 11.48
N THR A 32 -8.02 -7.75 12.62
CA THR A 32 -7.92 -8.48 13.89
C THR A 32 -8.95 -9.61 13.98
N ASP A 33 -9.98 -9.62 13.13
CA ASP A 33 -11.03 -10.64 13.11
C ASP A 33 -10.70 -11.73 12.06
N LYS A 34 -10.12 -12.83 12.54
CA LYS A 34 -9.72 -13.99 11.70
C LYS A 34 -10.88 -14.93 11.35
N SER A 35 -12.11 -14.61 11.73
CA SER A 35 -13.27 -15.41 11.35
C SER A 35 -13.59 -15.28 9.85
N ILE A 36 -14.34 -16.24 9.32
CA ILE A 36 -14.87 -16.19 7.94
C ILE A 36 -15.70 -14.90 7.73
N LEU A 37 -16.45 -14.51 8.76
CA LEU A 37 -17.33 -13.34 8.73
C LEU A 37 -16.53 -12.04 8.75
N GLY A 38 -15.43 -11.98 9.52
CA GLY A 38 -14.46 -10.88 9.48
C GLY A 38 -13.80 -10.73 8.11
N THR A 39 -13.44 -11.85 7.47
CA THR A 39 -12.86 -11.86 6.12
C THR A 39 -13.83 -11.34 5.06
N LEU A 40 -15.11 -11.74 5.12
CA LEU A 40 -16.15 -11.24 4.22
C LEU A 40 -16.40 -9.74 4.42
N LYS A 41 -16.47 -9.27 5.67
CA LYS A 41 -16.59 -7.84 5.99
C LYS A 41 -15.43 -7.04 5.42
N LEU A 42 -14.21 -7.56 5.54
CA LEU A 42 -13.02 -6.92 5.00
C LEU A 42 -13.07 -6.80 3.47
N TRP A 43 -13.51 -7.85 2.79
CA TRP A 43 -13.72 -7.85 1.34
C TRP A 43 -14.77 -6.82 0.91
N ALA A 44 -15.95 -6.82 1.54
CA ALA A 44 -17.01 -5.86 1.26
C ALA A 44 -16.54 -4.41 1.48
N HIS A 45 -15.81 -4.17 2.57
CA HIS A 45 -15.29 -2.85 2.91
C HIS A 45 -14.23 -2.36 1.90
N THR A 46 -13.43 -3.26 1.34
CA THR A 46 -12.46 -2.95 0.27
C THR A 46 -13.18 -2.56 -1.03
N LEU A 47 -14.27 -3.26 -1.38
CA LEU A 47 -15.06 -3.02 -2.59
C LEU A 47 -15.85 -1.70 -2.53
N ILE A 48 -16.53 -1.43 -1.41
CA ILE A 48 -17.35 -0.20 -1.24
C ILE A 48 -16.48 1.06 -1.35
N ASN A 49 -15.25 1.00 -0.86
CA ASN A 49 -14.32 2.13 -0.87
C ASN A 49 -13.60 2.33 -2.21
N GLY A 50 -13.99 1.63 -3.27
CA GLY A 50 -13.62 1.96 -4.64
C GLY A 50 -12.12 1.99 -4.95
N GLY A 51 -11.31 1.22 -4.21
CA GLY A 51 -9.85 1.21 -4.41
C GLY A 51 -9.06 2.24 -3.59
N HIS A 52 -9.70 3.12 -2.81
CA HIS A 52 -9.03 4.01 -1.84
C HIS A 52 -8.45 3.29 -0.62
N TYR A 53 -8.37 1.96 -0.70
CA TYR A 53 -7.95 1.05 0.37
C TYR A 53 -6.45 0.76 0.37
N TYR A 54 -5.70 1.36 -0.55
CA TYR A 54 -4.26 1.23 -0.63
C TYR A 54 -3.64 2.63 -0.55
N ASP A 55 -2.54 2.75 0.18
CA ASP A 55 -1.67 3.92 0.17
C ASP A 55 -0.39 3.56 -0.61
N MET A 56 0.24 4.57 -1.21
CA MET A 56 1.58 4.40 -1.76
C MET A 56 2.57 4.40 -0.60
N ASP A 57 3.19 3.26 -0.32
CA ASP A 57 4.36 3.20 0.55
C ASP A 57 5.57 3.71 -0.26
N ARG A 58 6.26 4.70 0.28
CA ARG A 58 7.30 5.50 -0.41
C ARG A 58 8.58 5.55 0.39
#